data_AF-A0A9W7E577-F1
#
_entry.id   AF-A0A9W7E577-F1
#
_cell.length_a   1.000
_cell.length_b   1.000
_cell.length_c   1.000
_cell.angle_alpha   90.00
_cell.angle_beta   90.00
_cell.angle_gamma   90.00
#
_symmetry.space_group_name_H-M   'P 1'
#
loop_
_entity.id
_entity.type
_entity.pdbx_description
1 polymer ?
#
loop_
_entity_poly.entity_id
_entity_poly.type
_entity_poly.pdbx_seq_one_letter_code
_entity_poly.pdbx_strand_id
1 'polypeptide(L)'
;MDAALAHSFTISPESSRLKPGELSTGTTIMAVPFEGGVVLGADSRVSTGTYIANRTSDKIAQLSEKIFCCRSGSAADTQALTDYVRFYLQQWEVETGRDATVKVAAHLMRKICYQNKDNLSAGVIVGGWDEVDGGSVYNIPLGGTMIKMNCAIGGSGSTYIYGLTDALYKPNMTKAETVAMVKKSISHAMARDGSSGGIIRTCIVEKSGVEREYIPGNQLPYGP
;
A
#
# COMPACT_ATOMS: atom_id res chain seq x y z
N MET A 1 6.26 -17.39 35.67
CA MET A 1 5.52 -16.10 35.57
C MET A 1 6.33 -15.25 34.61
N ASP A 2 5.99 -15.35 33.32
CA ASP A 2 6.76 -14.75 32.23
C ASP A 2 6.46 -13.25 32.11
N ALA A 3 7.53 -12.45 32.10
CA ALA A 3 7.50 -11.04 31.78
C ALA A 3 7.48 -10.89 30.25
N ALA A 4 6.37 -10.38 29.72
CA ALA A 4 6.23 -10.04 28.31
C ALA A 4 7.18 -8.88 27.95
N LEU A 5 8.16 -9.18 27.10
CA LEU A 5 9.02 -8.21 26.42
C LEU A 5 8.20 -7.41 25.40
N ALA A 6 7.78 -6.21 25.77
CA ALA A 6 7.33 -5.19 24.83
C ALA A 6 8.56 -4.66 24.07
N HIS A 7 8.89 -5.27 22.93
CA HIS A 7 9.89 -4.71 22.01
C HIS A 7 9.31 -3.50 21.29
N SER A 8 9.64 -2.30 21.75
CA SER A 8 9.44 -1.07 21.00
C SER A 8 10.39 -1.05 19.80
N PHE A 9 9.88 -1.40 18.62
CA PHE A 9 10.57 -1.24 17.35
C PHE A 9 10.50 0.23 16.92
N THR A 10 11.59 0.98 17.06
CA THR A 10 11.70 2.32 16.46
C THR A 10 11.96 2.17 14.96
N ILE A 11 10.93 2.32 14.15
CA ILE A 11 11.07 2.45 12.70
C ILE A 11 11.63 3.85 12.42
N SER A 12 12.84 3.92 11.86
CA SER A 12 13.44 5.18 11.39
C SER A 12 12.51 5.83 10.36
N PRO A 13 12.26 7.15 10.42
CA PRO A 13 11.40 7.83 9.46
C PRO A 13 11.88 7.57 8.03
N GLU A 14 10.95 7.25 7.13
CA GLU A 14 11.19 6.90 5.71
C GLU A 14 11.95 8.00 4.93
N SER A 15 12.11 9.20 5.49
CA SER A 15 12.69 10.37 4.83
C SER A 15 14.21 10.34 4.64
N SER A 16 14.95 9.37 5.20
CA SER A 16 16.42 9.43 5.28
C SER A 16 17.19 8.46 4.37
N ARG A 17 16.60 7.95 3.28
CA ARG A 17 17.29 7.08 2.30
C ARG A 17 17.08 7.45 0.82
N LEU A 18 16.94 8.74 0.52
CA LEU A 18 16.92 9.18 -0.87
C LEU A 18 18.34 9.10 -1.45
N LYS A 19 18.49 8.50 -2.64
CA LYS A 19 19.76 8.54 -3.37
C LYS A 19 20.12 9.99 -3.73
N PRO A 20 21.40 10.31 -3.97
CA PRO A 20 21.79 11.61 -4.50
C PRO A 20 21.02 11.95 -5.78
N GLY A 21 20.24 13.05 -5.77
CA GLY A 21 19.39 13.47 -6.89
C GLY A 21 17.97 12.89 -6.89
N GLU A 22 17.63 12.00 -5.96
CA GLU A 22 16.29 11.43 -5.83
C GLU A 22 15.37 12.40 -5.08
N LEU A 23 14.23 12.72 -5.68
CA LEU A 23 13.26 13.66 -5.13
C LEU A 23 12.15 12.87 -4.43
N SER A 24 11.81 13.29 -3.20
CA SER A 24 10.71 12.70 -2.46
C SER A 24 9.37 12.94 -3.18
N THR A 25 8.74 11.85 -3.61
CA THR A 25 7.45 11.80 -4.32
C THR A 25 6.29 11.52 -3.36
N GLY A 26 6.35 12.08 -2.14
CA GLY A 26 5.62 11.61 -0.97
C GLY A 26 4.14 11.25 -1.19
N THR A 27 3.66 10.33 -0.35
CA THR A 27 2.57 9.43 -0.68
C THR A 27 1.88 8.97 0.60
N THR A 28 0.58 8.73 0.52
CA THR A 28 -0.16 7.96 1.53
C THR A 28 -0.77 6.74 0.87
N ILE A 29 -0.36 5.55 1.34
CA ILE A 29 -0.95 4.28 0.93
C ILE A 29 -1.40 3.49 2.15
N MET A 30 -2.47 2.72 2.00
CA MET A 30 -3.05 1.92 3.06
C MET A 30 -3.68 0.64 2.48
N ALA A 31 -3.68 -0.45 3.24
CA ALA A 31 -4.53 -1.60 2.97
C ALA A 31 -5.00 -2.28 4.26
N VAL A 32 -6.26 -2.69 4.28
CA VAL A 32 -6.90 -3.34 5.44
C VAL A 32 -7.74 -4.53 4.96
N PRO A 33 -7.45 -5.76 5.42
CA PRO A 33 -8.31 -6.91 5.19
C PRO A 33 -9.61 -6.79 6.00
N PHE A 34 -10.68 -7.37 5.49
CA PHE A 34 -11.97 -7.53 6.17
C PHE A 34 -12.53 -8.93 5.86
N GLU A 35 -13.64 -9.29 6.50
CA GLU A 35 -14.27 -10.59 6.22
C GLU A 35 -14.78 -10.64 4.77
N GLY A 36 -14.12 -11.45 3.94
CA GLY A 36 -14.45 -11.63 2.53
C GLY A 36 -13.52 -10.93 1.54
N GLY A 37 -12.59 -10.09 1.98
CA GLY A 37 -11.74 -9.33 1.06
C GLY A 37 -10.72 -8.39 1.68
N VAL A 38 -10.27 -7.42 0.88
CA VAL A 38 -9.34 -6.36 1.29
C VAL A 38 -9.74 -5.04 0.66
N VAL A 39 -9.51 -3.94 1.37
CA VAL A 39 -9.58 -2.58 0.83
C VAL A 39 -8.17 -2.02 0.73
N LEU A 40 -7.74 -1.67 -0.46
CA LEU A 40 -6.55 -0.86 -0.71
C LEU A 40 -6.96 0.59 -0.92
N GLY A 41 -6.14 1.52 -0.45
CA GLY A 41 -6.37 2.97 -0.62
C GLY A 41 -5.07 3.72 -0.85
N ALA A 42 -5.14 4.76 -1.68
CA ALA A 42 -4.02 5.67 -1.91
C ALA A 42 -4.49 7.10 -2.23
N ASP A 43 -3.65 8.08 -1.92
CA ASP A 43 -3.74 9.41 -2.51
C ASP A 43 -3.22 9.41 -3.96
N SER A 44 -3.35 10.54 -4.68
CA SER A 44 -3.04 10.61 -6.11
C SER A 44 -1.99 11.67 -6.49
N ARG A 45 -1.48 12.43 -5.53
CA ARG A 45 -0.45 13.45 -5.79
C ARG A 45 0.91 12.80 -6.01
N VAL A 46 1.66 13.32 -6.98
CA VAL A 46 3.10 13.05 -7.15
C VAL A 46 3.80 14.40 -7.16
N SER A 47 4.66 14.60 -6.18
CA SER A 47 5.45 15.82 -6.01
C SER A 47 6.89 15.64 -6.47
N THR A 48 7.54 16.75 -6.80
CA THR A 48 8.95 16.85 -7.14
C THR A 48 9.48 18.07 -6.40
N GLY A 49 9.92 17.86 -5.15
CA GLY A 49 10.07 18.96 -4.20
C GLY A 49 8.72 19.64 -3.94
N THR A 50 8.65 20.96 -4.09
CA THR A 50 7.40 21.74 -3.91
C THR A 50 6.49 21.74 -5.13
N TYR A 51 6.99 21.30 -6.30
CA TYR A 51 6.20 21.25 -7.52
C TYR A 51 5.33 20.00 -7.57
N ILE A 52 4.05 20.15 -7.91
CA ILE A 52 3.14 19.01 -8.10
C ILE A 52 3.22 18.57 -9.57
N ALA A 53 3.94 17.46 -9.81
CA ALA A 53 4.12 16.89 -11.15
C ALA A 53 2.86 16.22 -11.68
N ASN A 54 2.09 15.55 -10.81
CA ASN A 54 0.82 14.92 -11.17
C ASN A 54 -0.17 15.01 -10.00
N ARG A 55 -1.43 15.33 -10.27
CA ARG A 55 -2.50 15.43 -9.26
C ARG A 55 -3.39 14.19 -9.17
N THR A 56 -3.37 13.31 -10.17
CA THR A 56 -4.37 12.22 -10.34
C THR A 56 -3.71 10.87 -10.63
N SER A 57 -2.46 10.68 -10.20
CA SER A 57 -1.72 9.43 -10.36
C SER A 57 -2.46 8.26 -9.72
N ASP A 58 -2.39 7.08 -10.36
CA ASP A 58 -2.91 5.84 -9.81
C ASP A 58 -1.78 5.03 -9.17
N LYS A 59 -1.75 5.04 -7.83
CA LYS A 59 -0.73 4.34 -7.04
C LYS A 59 -1.13 2.91 -6.70
N ILE A 60 -2.34 2.48 -7.04
CA ILE A 60 -2.83 1.11 -6.83
C ILE A 60 -2.73 0.37 -8.16
N ALA A 61 -1.70 -0.46 -8.31
CA ALA A 61 -1.46 -1.21 -9.53
C ALA A 61 -1.95 -2.66 -9.40
N GLN A 62 -2.50 -3.19 -10.49
CA GLN A 62 -2.88 -4.60 -10.59
C GLN A 62 -1.65 -5.47 -10.84
N LEU A 63 -1.53 -6.58 -10.12
CA LEU A 63 -0.48 -7.60 -10.28
C LEU A 63 -1.01 -8.89 -10.93
N SER A 64 -2.20 -9.31 -10.53
CA SER A 64 -3.00 -10.41 -11.13
C SER A 64 -4.49 -10.04 -11.00
N GLU A 65 -5.43 -10.89 -11.43
CA GLU A 65 -6.87 -10.59 -11.47
C GLU A 65 -7.40 -10.08 -10.12
N LYS A 66 -7.02 -10.73 -9.02
CA LYS A 66 -7.44 -10.41 -7.64
C LYS A 66 -6.29 -10.02 -6.72
N ILE A 67 -5.17 -9.55 -7.28
CA ILE A 67 -4.00 -9.13 -6.50
C ILE A 67 -3.55 -7.76 -6.97
N PHE A 68 -3.42 -6.83 -6.02
CA PHE A 68 -3.02 -5.46 -6.26
C PHE A 68 -1.86 -5.06 -5.34
N CYS A 69 -1.16 -4.00 -5.70
CA CYS A 69 -0.21 -3.36 -4.82
C CYS A 69 -0.38 -1.84 -4.78
N CYS A 70 -0.18 -1.26 -3.61
CA CYS A 70 0.02 0.17 -3.44
C CYS A 70 1.51 0.47 -3.53
N ARG A 71 1.86 1.53 -4.29
CA ARG A 71 3.24 1.92 -4.58
C ARG A 71 3.61 3.20 -3.86
N SER A 72 4.74 3.20 -3.15
CA SER A 72 5.35 4.36 -2.50
C SER A 72 6.88 4.34 -2.67
N GLY A 73 7.51 5.51 -2.72
CA GLY A 73 8.92 5.69 -3.05
C GLY A 73 9.11 6.22 -4.47
N SER A 74 10.29 5.97 -5.06
CA SER A 74 10.60 6.38 -6.43
C SER A 74 9.54 5.86 -7.41
N ALA A 75 8.91 6.79 -8.14
CA ALA A 75 7.86 6.45 -9.09
C ALA A 75 8.39 5.51 -10.19
N ALA A 76 9.62 5.75 -10.67
CA ALA A 76 10.27 4.92 -11.68
C ALA A 76 10.57 3.52 -11.13
N ASP A 77 11.17 3.43 -9.94
CA ASP A 77 11.56 2.16 -9.31
C ASP A 77 10.33 1.28 -9.07
N THR A 78 9.26 1.87 -8.51
CA THR A 78 8.04 1.13 -8.18
C THR A 78 7.23 0.73 -9.41
N GLN A 79 7.25 1.52 -10.50
CA GLN A 79 6.61 1.14 -11.77
C GLN A 79 7.33 -0.06 -12.39
N ALA A 80 8.65 0.02 -12.56
CA ALA A 80 9.44 -1.07 -13.13
C ALA A 80 9.29 -2.35 -12.31
N LEU A 81 9.39 -2.25 -10.98
CA LEU A 81 9.18 -3.36 -10.06
C LEU A 81 7.82 -4.04 -10.27
N THR A 82 6.75 -3.25 -10.37
CA THR A 82 5.38 -3.76 -10.56
C THR A 82 5.25 -4.49 -11.89
N ASP A 83 5.84 -3.97 -12.96
CA ASP A 83 5.77 -4.57 -14.29
C ASP A 83 6.53 -5.90 -14.34
N TYR A 84 7.72 -5.98 -13.72
CA TYR A 84 8.44 -7.25 -13.57
C TYR A 84 7.64 -8.27 -12.77
N VAL A 85 7.03 -7.86 -11.65
CA VAL A 85 6.23 -8.77 -10.83
C VAL A 85 5.01 -9.28 -11.59
N ARG A 86 4.31 -8.40 -12.31
CA ARG A 86 3.16 -8.77 -13.15
C ARG A 86 3.57 -9.80 -14.22
N PHE A 87 4.68 -9.56 -14.91
CA PHE A 87 5.20 -10.48 -15.92
C PHE A 87 5.49 -11.87 -15.35
N TYR A 88 6.24 -11.94 -14.24
CA TYR A 88 6.59 -13.22 -13.63
C TYR A 88 5.38 -13.95 -13.03
N LEU A 89 4.39 -13.23 -12.50
CA LEU A 89 3.14 -13.83 -12.02
C LEU A 89 2.36 -14.45 -13.16
N GLN A 90 2.18 -13.73 -14.27
CA GLN A 90 1.49 -14.25 -15.46
C GLN A 90 2.18 -15.49 -16.02
N GLN A 91 3.52 -15.47 -16.10
CA GLN A 91 4.29 -16.63 -16.52
C GLN A 91 4.05 -17.82 -15.57
N TRP A 92 4.11 -17.60 -14.27
CA TRP A 92 3.90 -18.64 -13.26
C TRP A 92 2.48 -19.23 -13.31
N GLU A 93 1.45 -18.40 -13.50
CA GLU A 93 0.06 -18.84 -13.62
C GLU A 93 -0.13 -19.72 -14.87
N VAL A 94 0.47 -19.32 -16.00
CA VAL A 94 0.45 -20.10 -17.25
C VAL A 94 1.17 -21.44 -17.11
N GLU A 95 2.35 -21.46 -16.47
CA GLU A 95 3.14 -22.68 -16.28
C GLU A 95 2.49 -23.67 -15.30
N THR A 96 1.83 -23.16 -14.25
CA THR A 96 1.24 -24.00 -13.20
C THR A 96 -0.24 -24.34 -13.46
N GLY A 97 -0.91 -23.58 -14.33
CA GLY A 97 -2.34 -23.70 -14.60
C GLY A 97 -3.22 -23.33 -13.41
N ARG A 98 -2.72 -22.50 -12.48
CA ARG A 98 -3.43 -22.08 -11.26
C ARG A 98 -3.20 -20.60 -11.00
N ASP A 99 -4.18 -19.94 -10.42
CA ASP A 99 -4.09 -18.54 -10.02
C ASP A 99 -3.05 -18.36 -8.90
N ALA A 100 -2.29 -17.25 -8.97
CA ALA A 100 -1.33 -16.94 -7.93
C ALA A 100 -2.02 -16.59 -6.60
N THR A 101 -1.40 -16.99 -5.49
CA THR A 101 -1.82 -16.52 -4.16
C THR A 101 -1.22 -15.14 -3.88
N VAL A 102 -1.86 -14.37 -3.00
CA VAL A 102 -1.37 -13.06 -2.56
C VAL A 102 0.03 -13.20 -1.96
N LYS A 103 0.27 -14.31 -1.24
CA LYS A 103 1.58 -14.63 -0.66
C LYS A 103 2.66 -14.86 -1.71
N VAL A 104 2.35 -15.51 -2.83
CA VAL A 104 3.32 -15.71 -3.94
C VAL A 104 3.71 -14.36 -4.54
N ALA A 105 2.73 -13.49 -4.82
CA ALA A 105 2.97 -12.13 -5.32
C ALA A 105 3.82 -11.31 -4.35
N ALA A 106 3.50 -11.34 -3.05
CA ALA A 106 4.27 -10.65 -2.02
C ALA A 106 5.71 -11.19 -1.90
N HIS A 107 5.92 -12.50 -2.03
CA HIS A 107 7.25 -13.10 -2.01
C HIS A 107 8.11 -12.68 -3.20
N LEU A 108 7.53 -12.63 -4.40
CA LEU A 108 8.22 -12.21 -5.60
C LEU A 108 8.62 -10.73 -5.50
N MET A 109 7.69 -9.87 -5.06
CA MET A 109 7.93 -8.46 -4.77
C MET A 109 9.07 -8.27 -3.76
N ARG A 110 8.98 -8.97 -2.62
CA ARG A 110 10.02 -8.99 -1.58
C ARG A 110 11.38 -9.39 -2.14
N LYS A 111 11.44 -10.46 -2.95
CA LYS A 111 12.69 -10.98 -3.52
C LYS A 111 13.41 -9.90 -4.34
N ILE A 112 12.69 -9.24 -5.25
CA ILE A 112 13.26 -8.19 -6.10
C ILE A 112 13.67 -6.98 -5.26
N CYS A 113 12.83 -6.53 -4.32
CA CYS A 113 13.16 -5.43 -3.41
C CYS A 113 14.42 -5.72 -2.59
N TYR A 114 14.52 -6.90 -1.96
CA TYR A 114 15.66 -7.25 -1.11
C TYR A 114 16.96 -7.38 -1.89
N GLN A 115 16.93 -7.99 -3.07
CA GLN A 115 18.10 -8.15 -3.94
C GLN A 115 18.65 -6.81 -4.44
N ASN A 116 17.80 -5.79 -4.52
CA ASN A 116 18.15 -4.46 -5.01
C ASN A 116 17.96 -3.38 -3.94
N LYS A 117 18.02 -3.73 -2.64
CA LYS A 117 17.69 -2.81 -1.53
C LYS A 117 18.53 -1.52 -1.51
N ASP A 118 19.74 -1.57 -2.06
CA ASP A 118 20.66 -0.43 -2.15
C ASP A 118 20.45 0.38 -3.45
N ASN A 119 19.72 -0.18 -4.41
CA ASN A 119 19.46 0.36 -5.75
C ASN A 119 17.99 0.64 -6.03
N LEU A 120 17.06 0.29 -5.15
CA LEU A 120 15.62 0.55 -5.29
C LEU A 120 15.10 1.31 -4.07
N SER A 121 14.31 2.33 -4.35
CA SER A 121 13.53 3.07 -3.35
C SER A 121 12.05 2.71 -3.54
N ALA A 122 11.66 1.58 -2.96
CA ALA A 122 10.32 1.02 -3.09
C ALA A 122 9.79 0.54 -1.74
N GLY A 123 8.74 1.19 -1.25
CA GLY A 123 7.86 0.69 -0.21
C GLY A 123 6.52 0.30 -0.83
N VAL A 124 6.11 -0.95 -0.67
CA VAL A 124 4.90 -1.46 -1.32
C VAL A 124 4.04 -2.25 -0.34
N ILE A 125 2.74 -2.11 -0.50
CA ILE A 125 1.74 -2.90 0.22
C ILE A 125 1.05 -3.78 -0.81
N VAL A 126 1.16 -5.09 -0.69
CA VAL A 126 0.48 -6.06 -1.56
C VAL A 126 -0.78 -6.52 -0.85
N GLY A 127 -1.92 -6.43 -1.52
CA GLY A 127 -3.20 -6.85 -0.99
C GLY A 127 -4.03 -7.53 -2.08
N GLY A 128 -4.74 -8.58 -1.71
CA GLY A 128 -5.64 -9.25 -2.63
C GLY A 128 -6.53 -10.27 -1.95
N TRP A 129 -7.16 -11.10 -2.78
CA TRP A 129 -7.96 -12.23 -2.35
C TRP A 129 -7.51 -13.48 -3.10
N ASP A 130 -7.36 -14.60 -2.39
CA ASP A 130 -7.13 -15.92 -2.98
C ASP A 130 -7.93 -17.00 -2.24
N GLU A 131 -7.98 -18.21 -2.80
CA GLU A 131 -8.75 -19.33 -2.23
C GLU A 131 -8.13 -19.95 -0.97
N VAL A 132 -6.85 -19.67 -0.69
CA VAL A 132 -6.08 -20.31 0.38
C VAL A 132 -6.20 -19.54 1.69
N ASP A 133 -5.88 -18.25 1.66
CA ASP A 133 -5.83 -17.36 2.81
C ASP A 133 -7.00 -16.36 2.83
N GLY A 134 -7.81 -16.30 1.77
CA GLY A 134 -8.85 -15.29 1.61
C GLY A 134 -8.26 -13.89 1.40
N GLY A 135 -8.89 -12.88 1.99
CA GLY A 135 -8.38 -11.50 1.97
C GLY A 135 -7.11 -11.36 2.81
N SER A 136 -5.99 -10.96 2.20
CA SER A 136 -4.73 -10.81 2.92
C SER A 136 -3.92 -9.61 2.45
N VAL A 137 -3.11 -9.07 3.38
CA VAL A 137 -2.25 -7.89 3.17
C VAL A 137 -0.84 -8.19 3.64
N TYR A 138 0.13 -7.84 2.81
CA TYR A 138 1.56 -7.94 3.10
C TYR A 138 2.23 -6.58 2.89
N ASN A 139 2.98 -6.13 3.90
CA ASN A 139 3.80 -4.94 3.82
C ASN A 139 5.25 -5.31 3.47
N ILE A 140 5.81 -4.63 2.47
CA ILE A 140 7.21 -4.74 2.03
C ILE A 140 7.83 -3.33 2.11
N PRO A 141 8.48 -2.96 3.23
CA PRO A 141 9.12 -1.67 3.39
C PRO A 141 10.42 -1.57 2.57
N LEU A 142 11.07 -0.40 2.55
CA LEU A 142 12.31 -0.11 1.80
C LEU A 142 13.50 -1.05 2.12
N GLY A 143 13.40 -1.90 3.14
CA GLY A 143 14.39 -2.95 3.45
C GLY A 143 14.16 -4.29 2.73
N GLY A 144 13.03 -4.47 2.03
CA GLY A 144 12.68 -5.73 1.37
C GLY A 144 12.33 -6.87 2.32
N THR A 145 11.95 -6.57 3.57
CA THR A 145 11.31 -7.56 4.46
C THR A 145 9.86 -7.78 4.01
N MET A 146 9.21 -8.82 4.50
CA MET A 146 7.80 -9.10 4.18
C MET A 146 7.07 -9.47 5.45
N ILE A 147 5.98 -8.76 5.74
CA ILE A 147 5.22 -8.91 6.99
C ILE A 147 3.72 -8.98 6.64
N LYS A 148 3.01 -10.00 7.12
CA LYS A 148 1.54 -10.07 7.02
C LYS A 148 0.94 -9.09 8.03
N MET A 149 0.03 -8.22 7.59
CA MET A 149 -0.51 -7.14 8.41
C MET A 149 -2.04 -7.17 8.42
N ASN A 150 -2.64 -6.83 9.56
CA ASN A 150 -4.09 -6.61 9.67
C ASN A 150 -4.49 -5.15 9.37
N CYS A 151 -3.52 -4.25 9.30
CA CYS A 151 -3.66 -2.89 8.82
C CYS A 151 -2.26 -2.43 8.41
N ALA A 152 -2.07 -2.15 7.13
CA ALA A 152 -0.80 -1.65 6.62
C ALA A 152 -0.99 -0.20 6.18
N ILE A 153 -0.09 0.68 6.62
CA ILE A 153 0.04 2.05 6.14
C ILE A 153 1.49 2.29 5.73
N GLY A 154 1.70 3.15 4.74
CA GLY A 154 3.04 3.45 4.25
C GLY A 154 3.11 4.77 3.45
N GLY A 155 4.34 5.18 3.17
CA GLY A 155 4.64 6.47 2.55
C GLY A 155 4.68 7.62 3.57
N SER A 156 5.13 8.79 3.12
CA SER A 156 5.34 9.97 3.97
C SER A 156 4.14 10.33 4.83
N GLY A 157 2.92 10.24 4.28
CA GLY A 157 1.71 10.63 4.99
C GLY A 157 1.28 9.66 6.09
N SER A 158 1.78 8.42 6.08
CA SER A 158 1.49 7.43 7.13
C SER A 158 1.91 7.90 8.53
N THR A 159 2.99 8.69 8.61
CA THR A 159 3.53 9.23 9.87
C THR A 159 2.52 10.06 10.67
N TYR A 160 1.55 10.69 10.00
CA TYR A 160 0.52 11.53 10.64
C TYR A 160 -0.70 10.75 11.13
N ILE A 161 -0.85 9.48 10.74
CA ILE A 161 -2.10 8.73 10.91
C ILE A 161 -1.97 7.43 11.72
N TYR A 162 -0.77 7.07 12.21
CA TYR A 162 -0.59 5.88 13.07
C TYR A 162 -1.58 5.81 14.24
N GLY A 163 -1.62 6.85 15.09
CA GLY A 163 -2.53 6.86 16.23
C GLY A 163 -4.01 6.90 15.84
N LEU A 164 -4.35 7.48 14.69
CA LEU A 164 -5.71 7.47 14.16
C LEU A 164 -6.10 6.07 13.68
N THR A 165 -5.24 5.41 12.91
CA THR A 165 -5.50 4.06 12.43
C THR A 165 -5.62 3.07 13.59
N ASP A 166 -4.79 3.19 14.62
CA ASP A 166 -4.88 2.35 15.81
C ASP A 166 -6.20 2.55 16.56
N ALA A 167 -6.70 3.79 16.64
CA ALA A 167 -7.96 4.10 17.28
C ALA A 167 -9.20 3.67 16.47
N LEU A 168 -9.11 3.67 15.14
CA LEU A 168 -10.22 3.29 14.25
C LEU A 168 -10.29 1.79 14.01
N TYR A 169 -9.14 1.10 13.99
CA TYR A 169 -9.07 -0.32 13.68
C TYR A 169 -9.81 -1.16 14.71
N LYS A 170 -10.63 -2.08 14.22
CA LYS A 170 -11.25 -3.13 15.03
C LYS A 170 -11.06 -4.47 14.36
N PRO A 171 -10.87 -5.56 15.11
CA PRO A 171 -10.96 -6.90 14.53
C PRO A 171 -12.35 -7.10 13.90
N ASN A 172 -12.40 -7.81 12.77
CA ASN A 172 -13.64 -8.20 12.08
C ASN A 172 -14.54 -7.02 11.65
N MET A 173 -13.94 -5.92 11.17
CA MET A 173 -14.70 -4.85 10.54
C MET A 173 -15.45 -5.37 9.30
N THR A 174 -16.63 -4.82 9.06
CA THR A 174 -17.37 -5.02 7.81
C THR A 174 -16.69 -4.32 6.63
N LYS A 175 -17.07 -4.68 5.40
CA LYS A 175 -16.64 -3.97 4.17
C LYS A 175 -16.86 -2.46 4.31
N ALA A 176 -18.05 -2.03 4.75
CA ALA A 176 -18.41 -0.62 4.86
C ALA A 176 -17.57 0.13 5.90
N GLU A 177 -17.37 -0.45 7.09
CA GLU A 177 -16.52 0.14 8.14
C GLU A 177 -15.06 0.26 7.68
N THR A 178 -14.57 -0.77 6.99
CA THR A 178 -13.19 -0.82 6.49
C THR A 178 -12.96 0.24 5.41
N VAL A 179 -13.89 0.37 4.45
CA VAL A 179 -13.87 1.42 3.43
C VAL A 179 -13.91 2.81 4.08
N ALA A 180 -14.77 3.02 5.08
CA ALA A 180 -14.87 4.29 5.81
C ALA A 180 -13.57 4.61 6.56
N MET A 181 -12.96 3.64 7.22
CA MET A 181 -11.67 3.78 7.90
C MET A 181 -10.57 4.19 6.92
N VAL A 182 -10.41 3.48 5.80
CA VAL A 182 -9.39 3.77 4.78
C VAL A 182 -9.56 5.19 4.23
N LYS A 183 -10.80 5.55 3.83
CA LYS A 183 -11.12 6.89 3.33
C LYS A 183 -10.80 7.96 4.36
N LYS A 184 -11.22 7.79 5.61
CA LYS A 184 -10.96 8.75 6.69
C LYS A 184 -9.47 8.92 6.96
N SER A 185 -8.72 7.82 7.09
CA SER A 185 -7.29 7.86 7.40
C SER A 185 -6.48 8.56 6.31
N ILE A 186 -6.71 8.21 5.03
CA ILE A 186 -5.99 8.86 3.92
C ILE A 186 -6.35 10.35 3.85
N SER A 187 -7.61 10.70 4.07
CA SER A 187 -8.05 12.09 4.12
C SER A 187 -7.31 12.90 5.20
N HIS A 188 -7.18 12.36 6.42
CA HIS A 188 -6.41 12.99 7.49
C HIS A 188 -4.92 13.13 7.16
N ALA A 189 -4.32 12.13 6.49
CA ALA A 189 -2.93 12.22 6.04
C ALA A 189 -2.77 13.34 5.00
N MET A 190 -3.66 13.42 4.01
CA MET A 190 -3.66 14.48 2.99
C MET A 190 -3.80 15.89 3.59
N ALA A 191 -4.44 16.02 4.75
CA ALA A 191 -4.59 17.30 5.43
C ALA A 191 -3.31 17.81 6.12
N ARG A 192 -2.32 16.94 6.35
CA ARG A 192 -1.11 17.25 7.12
C ARG A 192 0.18 17.01 6.35
N ASP A 193 0.22 16.00 5.48
CA ASP A 193 1.38 15.71 4.65
C ASP A 193 1.38 16.56 3.38
N GLY A 194 2.38 17.43 3.23
CA GLY A 194 2.50 18.32 2.07
C GLY A 194 2.70 17.59 0.74
N SER A 195 3.21 16.35 0.78
CA SER A 195 3.44 15.55 -0.41
C SER A 195 2.23 14.70 -0.83
N SER A 196 1.27 14.50 0.08
CA SER A 196 0.03 13.78 -0.21
C SER A 196 -1.09 14.73 -0.64
N GLY A 197 -2.00 14.27 -1.50
CA GLY A 197 -3.16 15.08 -1.90
C GLY A 197 -3.85 14.61 -3.18
N GLY A 198 -4.68 15.50 -3.73
CA GLY A 198 -5.46 15.20 -4.94
C GLY A 198 -6.77 14.49 -4.59
N ILE A 199 -6.94 13.28 -5.10
CA ILE A 199 -8.11 12.41 -4.87
C ILE A 199 -7.71 11.20 -4.03
N ILE A 200 -8.68 10.59 -3.36
CA ILE A 200 -8.51 9.28 -2.76
C ILE A 200 -8.98 8.24 -3.77
N ARG A 201 -8.16 7.24 -4.07
CA ARG A 201 -8.58 6.05 -4.81
C ARG A 201 -8.67 4.88 -3.85
N THR A 202 -9.72 4.08 -3.98
CA THR A 202 -9.86 2.81 -3.27
C THR A 202 -10.06 1.66 -4.25
N CYS A 203 -9.51 0.50 -3.91
CA CYS A 203 -9.68 -0.75 -4.63
C CYS A 203 -10.13 -1.80 -3.64
N ILE A 204 -11.36 -2.29 -3.80
CA ILE A 204 -11.95 -3.32 -2.95
C ILE A 204 -11.86 -4.63 -3.72
N VAL A 205 -11.23 -5.63 -3.12
CA VAL A 205 -11.00 -6.92 -3.75
C VAL A 205 -11.68 -8.00 -2.93
N GLU A 206 -12.60 -8.71 -3.56
CA GLU A 206 -13.43 -9.76 -2.94
C GLU A 206 -13.41 -11.03 -3.82
N LYS A 207 -13.95 -12.13 -3.29
CA LYS A 207 -14.15 -13.36 -4.08
C LYS A 207 -14.95 -13.10 -5.38
N SER A 208 -15.97 -12.25 -5.29
CA SER A 208 -16.89 -11.94 -6.39
C SER A 208 -16.28 -11.06 -7.47
N GLY A 209 -15.23 -10.29 -7.16
CA GLY A 209 -14.61 -9.38 -8.12
C GLY A 209 -13.87 -8.22 -7.47
N VAL A 210 -13.61 -7.19 -8.28
CA VAL A 210 -12.86 -6.00 -7.91
C VAL A 210 -13.71 -4.76 -8.16
N GLU A 211 -13.81 -3.89 -7.16
CA GLU A 211 -14.53 -2.63 -7.22
C GLU A 211 -13.54 -1.48 -7.00
N ARG A 212 -13.45 -0.55 -7.96
CA ARG A 212 -12.58 0.64 -7.87
C ARG A 212 -13.44 1.88 -7.72
N GLU A 213 -13.15 2.67 -6.70
CA GLU A 213 -13.82 3.93 -6.43
C GLU A 213 -12.79 5.06 -6.34
N TYR A 214 -13.27 6.30 -6.46
CA TYR A 214 -12.49 7.47 -6.11
C TYR A 214 -13.34 8.55 -5.45
N ILE A 215 -12.71 9.37 -4.61
CA ILE A 215 -13.31 10.54 -3.98
C ILE A 215 -12.61 11.78 -4.54
N PRO A 216 -13.34 12.68 -5.23
CA PRO A 216 -12.84 13.98 -5.63
C PRO A 216 -12.27 14.78 -4.46
N GLY A 217 -11.24 15.59 -4.71
CA GLY A 217 -10.60 16.39 -3.65
C GLY A 217 -11.53 17.38 -2.93
N ASN A 218 -12.60 17.83 -3.60
CA ASN A 218 -13.63 18.71 -3.01
C ASN A 218 -14.71 17.95 -2.21
N GLN A 219 -14.64 16.62 -2.14
CA GLN A 219 -15.59 15.76 -1.43
C GLN A 219 -14.89 14.88 -0.38
N LEU A 220 -13.66 15.25 0.01
CA LEU A 220 -12.89 14.49 0.99
C LEU A 220 -13.63 14.48 2.34
N PRO A 221 -13.69 13.33 3.04
CA PRO A 221 -14.35 13.25 4.35
C PRO A 221 -13.74 14.18 5.40
N TYR A 222 -12.43 14.41 5.32
CA TYR A 222 -11.64 15.26 6.22
C TYR A 222 -10.42 15.81 5.46
N GLY A 223 -10.43 17.07 5.09
CA GLY A 223 -9.28 17.75 4.46
C GLY A 223 -9.35 19.24 4.79
N PRO A 224 -8.31 20.05 4.52
CA PRO A 224 -8.44 21.50 4.58
C PRO A 224 -9.58 22.00 3.67
#